data_AF-A0A8S3YM29-F1
#
_entry.id   AF-A0A8S3YM29-F1
#
_cell.length_a   1.000
_cell.length_b   1.000
_cell.length_c   1.000
_cell.angle_alpha   90.00
_cell.angle_beta   90.00
_cell.angle_gamma   90.00
#
_symmetry.space_group_name_H-M   'P 1'
#
loop_
_entity.id
_entity.type
_entity.pdbx_description
1 polymer ?
#
loop_
_entity_poly.entity_id
_entity_poly.type
_entity_poly.pdbx_seq_one_letter_code
_entity_poly.pdbx_strand_id
1 'polypeptide(L)'
;MAAHGDVDGCNGVQLDSECEEDVITRHKREKKELQAKILKLKHSVTKGDKKKKKEVADEIAKLEAELEAQHNEQLANIKPKSEETVTEKTDEDADKGTEEELSSQTTTGKKSKAQKRR
;
A
#
# COMPACT_ATOMS: atom_id res chain seq x y z
N MET A 1 -18.60 25.20 34.36
CA MET A 1 -18.05 24.90 33.02
C MET A 1 -18.20 23.40 32.81
N ALA A 2 -19.25 22.99 32.09
CA ALA A 2 -19.44 21.59 31.72
C ALA A 2 -18.63 21.33 30.45
N ALA A 3 -17.58 20.52 30.55
CA ALA A 3 -16.84 20.04 29.40
C ALA A 3 -17.75 19.08 28.61
N HIS A 4 -18.15 19.48 27.41
CA HIS A 4 -18.66 18.57 26.39
C HIS A 4 -17.44 17.87 25.81
N GLY A 5 -16.99 16.81 26.50
CA GLY A 5 -15.88 15.97 26.07
C GLY A 5 -16.39 14.76 25.30
N ASP A 6 -15.92 14.66 24.06
CA ASP A 6 -15.73 13.43 23.29
C ASP A 6 -16.99 12.62 22.95
N VAL A 7 -17.69 13.11 21.92
CA VAL A 7 -18.29 12.23 20.90
C VAL A 7 -17.13 11.49 20.23
N ASP A 8 -16.98 10.19 20.51
CA ASP A 8 -16.56 9.16 19.55
C ASP A 8 -16.56 7.80 20.26
N GLY A 9 -17.70 7.50 20.87
CA GLY A 9 -18.04 6.14 21.28
C GLY A 9 -19.08 5.61 20.31
N CYS A 10 -18.66 4.90 19.26
CA CYS A 10 -19.53 3.97 18.53
C CYS A 10 -20.01 2.90 19.50
N ASN A 11 -21.02 3.25 20.30
CA ASN A 11 -21.60 2.46 21.34
C ASN A 11 -22.93 1.91 20.83
N GLY A 12 -22.90 0.64 20.46
CA GLY A 12 -24.09 -0.21 20.41
C GLY A 12 -24.95 -0.10 19.16
N VAL A 13 -25.55 -1.25 18.86
CA VAL A 13 -26.63 -1.51 17.90
C VAL A 13 -26.17 -1.99 16.51
N GLN A 14 -26.18 -3.32 16.41
CA GLN A 14 -26.37 -4.10 15.19
C GLN A 14 -27.40 -3.45 14.25
N LEU A 15 -26.96 -2.77 13.19
CA LEU A 15 -27.78 -2.40 12.04
C LEU A 15 -26.88 -2.39 10.79
N ASP A 16 -27.32 -3.09 9.76
CA ASP A 16 -26.65 -3.39 8.48
C ASP A 16 -26.35 -2.15 7.59
N SER A 17 -25.68 -1.14 8.15
CA SER A 17 -25.18 0.01 7.41
C SER A 17 -23.69 0.12 7.67
N GLU A 18 -22.87 -0.36 6.72
CA GLU A 18 -21.42 -0.19 6.77
C GLU A 18 -21.11 1.31 6.93
N CYS A 19 -20.45 1.70 8.03
CA CYS A 19 -20.04 3.08 8.24
C CYS A 19 -18.91 3.43 7.27
N GLU A 20 -18.90 4.65 6.74
CA GLU A 20 -17.83 5.12 5.84
C GLU A 20 -16.44 4.90 6.46
N GLU A 21 -16.31 5.11 7.76
CA GLU A 21 -15.06 4.92 8.49
C GLU A 21 -14.60 3.46 8.50
N ASP A 22 -15.51 2.50 8.70
CA ASP A 22 -15.19 1.07 8.65
C ASP A 22 -14.70 0.67 7.26
N VAL A 23 -15.35 1.19 6.22
CA VAL A 23 -14.95 0.95 4.83
C VAL A 23 -13.57 1.53 4.53
N ILE A 24 -13.28 2.75 4.99
CA ILE A 24 -11.95 3.37 4.86
C ILE A 24 -10.88 2.54 5.59
N THR A 25 -11.16 2.07 6.81
CA THR A 25 -10.17 1.26 7.56
C THR A 25 -9.89 -0.07 6.85
N ARG A 26 -10.90 -0.68 6.22
CA ARG A 26 -10.76 -1.87 5.40
C ARG A 26 -9.93 -1.58 4.15
N HIS A 27 -10.22 -0.50 3.42
CA HIS A 27 -9.44 -0.07 2.25
C HIS A 27 -7.97 0.15 2.59
N LYS A 28 -7.66 0.74 3.75
CA LYS A 28 -6.29 0.90 4.25
C LYS A 28 -5.59 -0.46 4.45
N ARG A 29 -6.28 -1.47 4.98
CA ARG A 29 -5.72 -2.83 5.13
C ARG A 29 -5.49 -3.49 3.76
N GLU A 30 -6.47 -3.42 2.87
CA GLU A 30 -6.39 -4.00 1.53
C GLU A 30 -5.26 -3.36 0.70
N LYS A 31 -5.05 -2.04 0.81
CA LYS A 31 -3.89 -1.37 0.19
C LYS A 31 -2.55 -1.89 0.72
N LYS A 32 -2.42 -2.09 2.04
CA LYS A 32 -1.19 -2.65 2.65
C LYS A 32 -0.94 -4.09 2.18
N GLU A 33 -1.99 -4.91 2.13
CA GLU A 33 -1.90 -6.28 1.63
C GLU A 33 -1.51 -6.32 0.14
N LEU A 34 -2.06 -5.42 -0.67
CA LEU A 34 -1.72 -5.30 -2.08
C LEU A 34 -0.24 -4.91 -2.24
N GLN A 35 0.26 -3.94 -1.48
CA GLN A 35 1.68 -3.58 -1.51
C GLN A 35 2.60 -4.75 -1.13
N ALA A 36 2.23 -5.53 -0.10
CA ALA A 36 2.97 -6.72 0.27
C ALA A 36 2.97 -7.78 -0.84
N LYS A 37 1.85 -7.94 -1.56
CA LYS A 37 1.73 -8.82 -2.73
C LYS A 37 2.59 -8.33 -3.89
N ILE A 38 2.57 -7.04 -4.20
CA ILE A 38 3.40 -6.41 -5.24
C ILE A 38 4.88 -6.66 -4.96
N LEU A 39 5.32 -6.46 -3.71
CA LEU A 39 6.70 -6.70 -3.33
C LEU A 39 7.11 -8.16 -3.58
N LYS A 40 6.28 -9.12 -3.19
CA LYS A 40 6.50 -10.55 -3.46
C LYS A 40 6.57 -10.85 -4.96
N LEU A 41 5.67 -10.28 -5.76
CA LEU A 41 5.67 -10.44 -7.22
C LEU A 41 6.93 -9.86 -7.85
N LYS A 42 7.40 -8.69 -7.39
CA LYS A 42 8.63 -8.08 -7.87
C LYS A 42 9.87 -8.92 -7.52
N HIS A 43 9.90 -9.52 -6.32
CA HIS A 43 11.01 -10.36 -5.90
C HIS A 43 11.00 -11.76 -6.51
N SER A 44 9.84 -12.28 -6.94
CA SER A 44 9.76 -13.60 -7.60
C SER A 44 10.37 -13.57 -9.01
N VAL A 45 10.47 -12.40 -9.62
CA VAL A 45 11.08 -12.23 -10.95
C VAL A 45 12.58 -12.00 -10.84
N THR A 46 13.36 -12.84 -11.53
CA THR A 46 14.82 -12.70 -11.55
C THR A 46 15.26 -11.42 -12.27
N LYS A 47 16.44 -10.89 -11.90
CA LYS A 47 16.95 -9.62 -12.45
C LYS A 47 17.14 -9.64 -13.98
N GLY A 48 17.29 -10.81 -14.61
CA GLY A 48 17.54 -10.96 -16.05
C GLY A 48 16.28 -11.18 -16.91
N ASP A 49 15.16 -11.61 -16.33
CA ASP A 49 13.97 -12.03 -17.07
C ASP A 49 13.11 -10.82 -17.50
N LYS A 50 13.56 -10.07 -18.52
CA LYS A 50 12.87 -8.87 -19.02
C LYS A 50 11.40 -9.11 -19.38
N LYS A 51 11.08 -10.27 -19.95
CA LYS A 51 9.71 -10.63 -20.34
C LYS A 51 8.80 -10.74 -19.11
N LYS A 52 9.22 -11.53 -18.11
CA LYS A 52 8.49 -11.70 -16.86
C LYS A 52 8.36 -10.40 -16.07
N LYS A 53 9.40 -9.54 -16.09
CA LYS A 53 9.31 -8.22 -15.45
C LYS A 53 8.21 -7.35 -16.04
N LYS A 54 8.05 -7.40 -17.37
CA LYS A 54 6.99 -6.66 -18.05
C LYS A 54 5.62 -7.25 -17.71
N GLU A 55 5.47 -8.57 -17.79
CA GLU A 55 4.22 -9.26 -17.42
C GLU A 55 3.80 -8.95 -15.98
N VAL A 56 4.74 -9.01 -15.03
CA VAL A 56 4.48 -8.67 -13.63
C VAL A 56 4.18 -7.18 -13.44
N ALA A 57 4.83 -6.28 -14.18
CA ALA A 57 4.50 -4.84 -14.11
C ALA A 57 3.09 -4.55 -14.63
N ASP A 58 2.71 -5.16 -15.75
CA ASP A 58 1.37 -5.03 -16.33
C ASP A 58 0.31 -5.64 -15.38
N GLU A 59 0.61 -6.77 -14.73
CA GLU A 59 -0.25 -7.38 -13.72
C GLU A 59 -0.40 -6.52 -12.47
N ILE A 60 0.69 -5.91 -11.97
CA ILE A 60 0.66 -4.97 -10.84
C ILE A 60 -0.24 -3.78 -11.16
N ALA A 61 -0.04 -3.15 -12.33
CA ALA A 61 -0.83 -2.00 -12.74
C ALA A 61 -2.32 -2.33 -12.85
N LYS A 62 -2.66 -3.53 -13.33
CA LYS A 62 -4.04 -4.00 -13.38
C LYS A 62 -4.62 -4.20 -11.98
N LEU A 63 -3.89 -4.84 -11.07
CA LEU A 63 -4.34 -5.09 -9.70
C LEU A 63 -4.54 -3.79 -8.90
N GLU A 64 -3.66 -2.80 -9.08
CA GLU A 64 -3.78 -1.48 -8.44
C GLU A 64 -5.01 -0.73 -8.96
N ALA A 65 -5.20 -0.68 -10.28
CA ALA A 65 -6.34 0.00 -10.88
C ALA A 65 -7.68 -0.64 -10.51
N GLU A 66 -7.73 -1.98 -10.47
CA GLU A 66 -8.95 -2.71 -10.11
C GLU A 66 -9.34 -2.50 -8.64
N LEU A 67 -8.36 -2.52 -7.72
CA LEU A 67 -8.61 -2.26 -6.30
C LEU A 67 -9.08 -0.82 -6.07
N GLU A 68 -8.41 0.14 -6.70
CA GLU A 68 -8.77 1.55 -6.57
C GLU A 68 -10.16 1.85 -7.16
N ALA A 69 -10.49 1.27 -8.31
CA ALA A 69 -11.83 1.37 -8.89
C ALA A 69 -12.90 0.81 -7.95
N GLN A 70 -12.67 -0.36 -7.35
CA GLN A 70 -13.59 -0.95 -6.38
C GLN A 70 -13.75 -0.09 -5.12
N HIS A 71 -12.66 0.46 -4.58
CA HIS A 71 -12.69 1.35 -3.41
C HIS A 71 -13.50 2.62 -3.71
N ASN A 72 -13.28 3.21 -4.88
CA ASN A 72 -14.03 4.40 -5.32
C ASN A 72 -15.52 4.11 -5.51
N GLU A 73 -15.87 2.98 -6.12
CA GLU A 73 -17.27 2.57 -6.30
C GLU A 73 -17.96 2.32 -4.95
N GLN A 74 -17.29 1.63 -4.02
CA GLN A 74 -17.83 1.40 -2.67
C GLN A 74 -18.10 2.71 -1.92
N LEU A 75 -17.16 3.66 -1.96
CA LEU A 75 -17.35 4.98 -1.34
C LEU A 75 -18.45 5.79 -2.03
N ALA A 76 -18.55 5.73 -3.36
CA ALA A 76 -19.58 6.41 -4.13
C ALA A 76 -20.99 5.84 -3.88
N ASN A 77 -21.09 4.56 -3.51
CA ASN A 77 -22.36 3.93 -3.15
C ASN A 77 -22.79 4.29 -1.72
N ILE A 78 -21.85 4.54 -0.81
CA ILE A 78 -22.12 4.94 0.58
C ILE A 78 -22.42 6.44 0.69
N LYS A 79 -21.76 7.28 -0.12
CA LYS A 79 -22.08 8.70 -0.23
C LYS A 79 -23.18 8.89 -1.27
N PRO A 80 -24.45 9.14 -0.90
CA PRO A 80 -25.51 9.27 -1.88
C PRO A 80 -25.27 10.47 -2.79
N LYS A 81 -24.72 10.21 -3.98
CA LYS A 81 -24.62 11.05 -5.19
C LYS A 81 -24.93 12.55 -5.01
N SER A 82 -24.22 13.20 -4.11
CA SER A 82 -24.15 14.65 -4.03
C SER A 82 -22.68 14.99 -4.13
N GLU A 83 -22.34 15.51 -5.30
CA GLU A 83 -21.12 16.23 -5.58
C GLU A 83 -19.89 15.37 -5.86
N GLU A 84 -19.45 15.49 -7.11
CA GLU A 84 -18.11 15.22 -7.59
C GLU A 84 -17.10 16.00 -6.75
N THR A 85 -16.73 15.50 -5.58
CA THR A 85 -15.49 15.89 -4.96
C THR A 85 -14.52 14.74 -5.13
N VAL A 86 -13.62 14.95 -6.09
CA VAL A 86 -12.25 14.43 -6.06
C VAL A 86 -11.65 14.81 -4.71
N THR A 87 -12.02 14.08 -3.66
CA THR A 87 -11.25 14.08 -2.42
C THR A 87 -10.12 13.10 -2.65
N GLU A 88 -9.08 13.58 -3.33
CA GLU A 88 -7.72 13.36 -2.87
C GLU A 88 -7.67 13.75 -1.38
N LYS A 89 -8.13 12.87 -0.50
CA LYS A 89 -7.65 12.85 0.87
C LYS A 89 -6.34 12.08 0.80
N THR A 90 -5.31 12.84 0.44
CA THR A 90 -3.97 12.69 0.99
C THR A 90 -4.10 12.54 2.51
N ASP A 91 -4.23 11.31 2.98
CA ASP A 91 -3.77 10.98 4.33
C ASP A 91 -2.23 10.97 4.24
N GLU A 92 -1.67 12.16 4.43
CA GLU A 92 -0.37 12.28 5.06
C GLU A 92 -0.45 11.57 6.42
N ASP A 93 -0.09 10.29 6.46
CA ASP A 93 0.36 9.68 7.69
C ASP A 93 1.77 9.15 7.47
N ALA A 94 2.68 9.88 8.10
CA ALA A 94 4.10 9.64 8.12
C ALA A 94 4.40 8.31 8.82
N ASP A 95 4.42 7.20 8.09
CA ASP A 95 5.20 6.05 8.53
C ASP A 95 6.64 6.21 8.05
N LYS A 96 7.39 6.85 8.93
CA LYS A 96 8.83 6.99 8.96
C LYS A 96 9.48 5.60 8.87
N GLY A 97 9.77 5.17 7.65
CA GLY A 97 10.44 3.89 7.35
C GLY A 97 11.38 3.98 6.15
N THR A 98 12.10 5.10 6.01
CA THR A 98 13.28 5.16 5.15
C THR A 98 14.37 4.25 5.75
N GLU A 99 14.42 3.01 5.30
CA GLU A 99 15.69 2.31 5.13
C GLU A 99 15.63 1.45 3.88
N GLU A 100 15.83 2.17 2.78
CA GLU A 100 16.47 1.68 1.58
C GLU A 100 17.86 1.14 1.95
N GLU A 101 17.95 -0.08 2.51
CA GLU A 101 19.16 -0.90 2.39
C GLU A 101 18.91 -2.01 1.37
N LEU A 102 18.69 -1.62 0.12
CA LEU A 102 18.89 -2.54 -1.00
C LEU A 102 20.39 -2.65 -1.25
N SER A 103 21.13 -3.24 -0.31
CA SER A 103 22.49 -3.74 -0.53
C SER A 103 22.42 -4.89 -1.53
N SER A 104 22.39 -4.48 -2.78
CA SER A 104 22.59 -5.31 -3.94
C SER A 104 23.97 -5.94 -3.80
N GLN A 105 23.97 -7.18 -3.33
CA GLN A 105 24.99 -8.16 -3.62
C GLN A 105 25.27 -8.13 -5.13
N THR A 106 26.28 -7.37 -5.53
CA THR A 106 26.92 -7.50 -6.83
C THR A 106 28.42 -7.35 -6.68
N THR A 107 29.08 -8.46 -7.04
CA THR A 107 30.47 -8.58 -7.47
C THR A 107 31.52 -8.94 -6.41
N THR A 108 31.91 -10.21 -6.52
CA THR A 108 33.21 -10.79 -6.20
C THR A 108 34.37 -9.90 -6.67
N GLY A 109 34.74 -8.92 -5.84
CA GLY A 109 35.99 -8.18 -5.96
C GLY A 109 37.17 -9.02 -5.47
N LYS A 110 38.03 -9.44 -6.40
CA LYS A 110 39.24 -10.23 -6.18
C LYS A 110 40.15 -9.55 -5.14
N LYS A 111 40.34 -10.16 -3.96
CA LYS A 111 41.40 -9.74 -3.02
C LYS A 111 42.77 -10.11 -3.60
N SER A 112 43.58 -9.08 -3.83
CA SER A 112 44.90 -9.15 -4.45
C SER A 112 45.89 -9.99 -3.64
N LYS A 113 46.74 -10.73 -4.35
CA LYS A 113 47.82 -11.61 -3.83
C LYS A 113 49.04 -10.80 -3.32
N ALA A 114 48.80 -9.60 -2.76
CA ALA A 114 49.82 -8.63 -2.37
C ALA A 114 50.17 -8.65 -0.87
N GLN A 115 49.61 -9.59 -0.10
CA GLN A 115 49.83 -9.70 1.35
C GLN A 115 50.56 -11.00 1.71
N LYS A 116 51.70 -11.26 1.04
CA LYS A 116 52.63 -12.36 1.39
C LYS A 116 54.11 -11.95 1.32
N ARG A 117 54.42 -10.66 1.34
CA ARG A 117 55.81 -10.15 1.30
C ARG A 117 55.98 -8.92 2.17
N ARG A 118 55.73 -9.03 3.47
CA ARG A 118 56.29 -8.15 4.50
C ARG A 118 56.23 -8.87 5.83
#